data_AF-A0A3P6AFG0-F1
#
_entry.id   AF-A0A3P6AFG0-F1
#
_cell.length_a   1.000
_cell.length_b   1.000
_cell.length_c   1.000
_cell.angle_alpha   90.00
_cell.angle_beta   90.00
_cell.angle_gamma   90.00
#
_symmetry.space_group_name_H-M   'P 1'
#
loop_
_entity.id
_entity.type
_entity.pdbx_description
1 polymer ?
#
loop_
_entity_poly.entity_id
_entity_poly.type
_entity_poly.pdbx_seq_one_letter_code
_entity_poly.pdbx_strand_id
1 'polypeptide(L)' 'MGRRRVEMKLIENKINRQVTFSKGRNGLMKNAYELSVLCDAEVALIVFSSRGKLYEFGSVGYLCAPS' A
#
# COMPACT_ATOMS: atom_id res chain seq x y z
N MET A 1 -10.87 -4.18 -20.25
CA MET A 1 -9.45 -4.09 -20.69
C MET A 1 -8.61 -5.01 -19.80
N GLY A 2 -7.78 -5.88 -20.39
CA GLY A 2 -6.93 -6.84 -19.64
C GLY A 2 -5.67 -6.21 -19.03
N ARG A 3 -4.99 -6.96 -18.16
CA ARG A 3 -3.72 -6.57 -17.54
C ARG A 3 -2.59 -6.59 -18.58
N ARG A 4 -1.93 -5.46 -18.79
CA ARG A 4 -0.72 -5.37 -19.64
C ARG A 4 0.52 -5.56 -18.78
N ARG A 5 1.54 -6.22 -19.33
CA ARG A 5 2.88 -6.28 -18.72
C ARG A 5 3.51 -4.88 -18.77
N VAL A 6 4.18 -4.48 -17.70
CA VAL A 6 4.86 -3.19 -17.57
C VAL A 6 6.30 -3.47 -17.17
N GLU A 7 7.25 -2.70 -17.71
CA GLU A 7 8.64 -2.76 -17.27
C GLU A 7 8.79 -2.19 -15.85
N MET A 8 9.68 -2.78 -15.05
CA MET A 8 9.99 -2.30 -13.70
C MET A 8 10.96 -1.12 -13.74
N LYS A 9 10.44 0.03 -14.17
CA LYS A 9 11.13 1.33 -14.20
C LYS A 9 10.16 2.47 -13.89
N LEU A 10 10.66 3.69 -13.75
CA LEU A 10 9.80 4.86 -13.56
C LEU A 10 8.83 5.01 -14.75
N ILE A 11 7.54 5.14 -14.46
CA ILE A 11 6.54 5.44 -15.48
C ILE A 11 6.64 6.92 -15.82
N GLU A 12 7.13 7.26 -17.01
CA GLU A 12 7.34 8.65 -17.43
C GLU A 12 6.03 9.45 -17.54
N ASN A 13 5.01 8.86 -18.15
CA ASN A 13 3.71 9.51 -18.30
C ASN A 13 3.07 9.75 -16.92
N LYS A 14 2.90 11.03 -16.56
CA LYS A 14 2.42 11.46 -15.25
C LYS A 14 1.02 10.93 -14.91
N ILE A 15 0.11 10.86 -15.89
CA ILE A 15 -1.26 10.36 -15.71
C ILE A 15 -1.22 8.85 -15.42
N ASN A 16 -0.50 8.09 -16.23
CA ASN A 16 -0.34 6.65 -16.03
C ASN A 16 0.35 6.34 -14.70
N ARG A 17 1.35 7.13 -14.32
CA ARG A 17 2.04 7.02 -13.03
C ARG A 17 1.09 7.28 -11.87
N GLN A 18 0.25 8.30 -11.94
CA GLN A 18 -0.75 8.61 -10.91
C GLN A 18 -1.79 7.49 -10.78
N VAL A 19 -2.32 6.99 -11.90
CA VAL A 19 -3.30 5.88 -11.89
C VAL A 19 -2.67 4.60 -11.33
N THR A 20 -1.44 4.30 -11.75
CA THR A 20 -0.67 3.14 -11.26
C THR A 20 -0.37 3.27 -9.77
N PHE A 21 0.05 4.45 -9.30
CA PHE A 21 0.25 4.72 -7.89
C PHE A 21 -1.03 4.46 -7.09
N SER A 22 -2.17 5.02 -7.51
CA SER A 22 -3.45 4.84 -6.80
C SER A 22 -3.85 3.36 -6.73
N LYS A 23 -3.75 2.62 -7.83
CA LYS A 23 -4.09 1.19 -7.87
C LYS A 23 -3.10 0.33 -7.07
N GLY A 24 -1.80 0.57 -7.25
CA GLY A 24 -0.73 -0.16 -6.57
C GLY A 24 -0.74 0.05 -5.07
N ARG A 25 -0.89 1.29 -4.61
CA ARG A 25 -1.04 1.63 -3.19
C ARG A 25 -2.26 0.93 -2.59
N ASN A 26 -3.42 0.94 -3.26
CA ASN A 26 -4.62 0.26 -2.75
C ASN A 26 -4.42 -1.26 -2.64
N GLY A 27 -3.79 -1.88 -3.64
CA GLY A 27 -3.47 -3.31 -3.59
C GLY A 27 -2.49 -3.64 -2.46
N LEU A 28 -1.46 -2.81 -2.27
CA LEU A 28 -0.49 -2.98 -1.19
C LEU A 28 -1.12 -2.84 0.19
N MET A 29 -2.02 -1.86 0.38
CA MET A 29 -2.79 -1.69 1.62
C MET A 29 -3.66 -2.91 1.93
N LYS A 30 -4.33 -3.48 0.91
CA LYS A 30 -5.12 -4.70 1.06
C LYS A 30 -4.26 -5.88 1.49
N ASN A 31 -3.11 -6.07 0.85
CA ASN A 31 -2.17 -7.14 1.21
C ASN A 31 -1.61 -6.98 2.63
N ALA A 32 -1.27 -5.74 3.04
CA ALA A 32 -0.79 -5.46 4.39
C ALA A 32 -1.84 -5.81 5.45
N TYR A 33 -3.10 -5.43 5.21
CA TYR A 33 -4.24 -5.81 6.05
C TYR A 33 -4.44 -7.33 6.11
N GLU A 34 -4.52 -7.99 4.95
CA GLU A 34 -4.69 -9.45 4.87
C GLU A 34 -3.57 -10.18 5.61
N LEU A 35 -2.31 -9.77 5.44
CA LEU A 35 -1.17 -10.37 6.13
C LEU A 35 -1.27 -10.18 7.65
N SER A 36 -1.63 -8.98 8.10
CA SER A 36 -1.78 -8.71 9.54
C SER A 36 -2.83 -9.60 10.20
N VAL A 37 -3.97 -9.82 9.53
CA VAL A 37 -5.07 -10.64 10.06
C VAL A 37 -4.78 -12.14 9.94
N LEU A 38 -4.30 -12.60 8.78
CA LEU A 38 -4.10 -14.03 8.52
C LEU A 38 -2.94 -14.62 9.32
N CYS A 39 -1.94 -13.81 9.65
CA CYS A 39 -0.72 -14.27 10.32
C CYS A 39 -0.54 -13.71 11.73
N ASP A 40 -1.53 -12.97 12.27
CA ASP A 40 -1.42 -12.25 13.54
C ASP A 40 -0.12 -11.43 13.63
N ALA A 41 0.19 -10.74 12.54
CA ALA A 41 1.44 -10.02 12.37
C ALA A 41 1.26 -8.52 12.57
N GLU A 42 2.17 -7.92 13.32
CA GLU A 42 2.32 -6.47 13.35
C GLU A 42 2.92 -6.00 12.02
N VAL A 43 2.17 -5.17 11.29
CA VAL A 43 2.50 -4.70 9.95
C VAL A 43 2.32 -3.18 9.92
N ALA A 44 3.36 -2.48 9.48
CA ALA A 44 3.32 -1.06 9.21
C ALA A 44 3.66 -0.77 7.74
N LEU A 45 2.91 0.13 7.12
CA LEU A 45 3.13 0.59 5.76
C LEU A 45 3.08 2.12 5.72
N ILE A 46 4.11 2.74 5.15
CA ILE A 46 4.23 4.19 4.99
C ILE A 46 4.52 4.49 3.52
N VAL A 47 3.67 5.31 2.89
CA VAL A 47 3.79 5.66 1.46
C VAL A 47 3.60 7.16 1.27
N PHE A 48 4.60 7.82 0.68
CA PHE A 48 4.47 9.20 0.23
C PHE A 48 4.18 9.26 -1.27
N SER A 49 3.21 10.10 -1.65
CA SER A 49 3.05 10.46 -3.07
C SER A 49 4.12 11.45 -3.52
N SER A 50 4.25 11.64 -4.83
CA SER A 50 5.14 12.68 -5.40
C SER A 50 4.77 14.11 -5.01
N ARG A 51 3.61 14.33 -4.38
CA ARG A 51 3.18 15.63 -3.82
C ARG A 51 3.38 15.72 -2.31
N GLY A 52 4.09 14.77 -1.71
CA GLY A 52 4.35 14.72 -0.27
C GLY A 52 3.16 14.23 0.58
N LYS A 53 2.00 13.91 -0.01
CA LYS A 53 0.88 13.35 0.77
C LYS A 53 1.23 11.97 1.31
N LEU A 54 1.10 11.81 2.62
CA LEU A 54 1.25 10.56 3.36
C LEU A 54 0.01 9.67 3.22
N TYR A 55 0.26 8.37 3.06
CA TYR A 55 -0.70 7.30 3.19
C TYR A 55 -0.07 6.22 4.06
N GLU A 56 -0.78 5.82 5.11
CA GLU A 56 -0.26 4.90 6.09
C GLU A 56 -1.28 3.82 6.46
N PHE A 57 -0.76 2.68 6.91
CA PHE A 57 -1.49 1.60 7.55
C PHE A 57 -0.64 1.05 8.69
N GLY A 58 -1.28 0.74 9.81
CA GLY A 58 -0.67 0.04 10.93
C GLY A 58 -1.67 -0.94 11.53
N SER A 59 -1.26 -2.19 11.74
CA SER A 59 -1.93 -3.07 12.68
C SER A 59 -1.28 -2.90 14.06
N VAL A 60 -2.10 -2.69 15.08
CA VAL A 60 -1.63 -2.58 16.47
C VAL A 60 -1.74 -3.96 17.10
N GLY A 61 -0.62 -4.49 17.61
CA GLY A 61 -0.63 -5.66 18.47
C GLY A 61 -1.39 -5.37 19.78
N TYR A 62 -1.91 -6.41 20.44
CA TYR A 62 -2.72 -6.40 21.67
C TYR A 62 -2.10 -5.70 22.92
N LEU A 63 -1.08 -4.85 22.77
CA LEU A 63 -0.54 -4.01 23.85
C LEU A 63 -1.51 -2.89 24.31
N CYS A 64 -2.68 -2.77 23.67
CA CYS A 64 -3.80 -1.97 24.14
C CYS A 64 -5.05 -2.84 24.38
N ALA A 65 -4.87 -4.05 24.95
CA ALA A 65 -5.94 -4.64 25.75
C ALA A 65 -5.87 -3.94 27.13
N PRO A 66 -6.82 -3.04 27.48
CA PRO A 66 -6.91 -2.57 28.84
C PRO A 66 -7.11 -3.81 29.73
N SER A 67 -6.26 -3.90 30.75
CA SER A 67 -6.35 -4.89 31.82
C SER A 67 -7.74 -4.90 32.46
#